data_AF-A0A8D8CIW3-F1
#
_entry.id   AF-A0A8D8CIW3-F1
#
_cell.length_a   1.000
_cell.length_b   1.000
_cell.length_c   1.000
_cell.angle_alpha   90.00
_cell.angle_beta   90.00
_cell.angle_gamma   90.00
#
_symmetry.space_group_name_H-M   'P 1'
#
loop_
_entity.id
_entity.type
_entity.pdbx_description
1 polymer ?
#
loop_
_entity_poly.entity_id
_entity_poly.type
_entity_poly.pdbx_seq_one_letter_code
_entity_poly.pdbx_strand_id
1 'polypeptide(L)'
;MCLNIGVKCRFFCGRFYCNPPRDNSRLRVLFFGTDNFSLPSLRILNDSLKSNGTVTSLEVVTSFKATKNPLKRFADGENLQLHDWPLQHIGPEVHRHFDLGVVVSFGHLIPEA
;
A
#
# COMPACT_ATOMS: atom_id res chain seq x y z
N MET A 1 17.86 10.21 18.39
CA MET A 1 18.52 9.08 19.09
C MET A 1 18.16 7.83 18.29
N CYS A 2 19.06 7.37 17.42
CA CYS A 2 18.76 6.26 16.50
C CYS A 2 19.13 4.94 17.17
N LEU A 3 18.15 4.04 17.33
CA LEU A 3 18.41 2.69 17.80
C LEU A 3 19.11 1.90 16.70
N ASN A 4 20.20 1.25 17.08
CA ASN A 4 21.11 0.52 16.23
C ASN A 4 20.51 -0.87 15.91
N ILE A 5 19.83 -0.98 14.78
CA ILE A 5 19.54 -2.25 14.12
C ILE A 5 20.29 -2.18 12.79
N GLY A 6 21.10 -3.19 12.48
CA GLY A 6 22.06 -3.22 11.37
C GLY A 6 21.44 -3.15 9.96
N VAL A 7 20.76 -2.06 9.64
CA VAL A 7 20.27 -1.70 8.32
C VAL A 7 21.08 -0.53 7.78
N LYS A 8 21.68 -0.69 6.60
CA LYS A 8 22.42 0.38 5.93
C LYS A 8 21.41 1.34 5.27
N CYS A 9 20.82 2.22 6.08
CA CYS A 9 19.97 3.31 5.60
C CYS A 9 20.83 4.34 4.86
N ARG A 10 20.55 4.59 3.57
CA ARG A 10 21.15 5.71 2.82
C ARG A 10 20.08 6.80 2.64
N PHE A 11 20.36 7.98 3.19
CA PHE A 11 19.58 9.19 2.98
C PHE A 11 19.96 9.81 1.62
N PHE A 12 18.99 9.94 0.71
CA PHE A 12 19.10 10.87 -0.42
C PHE A 12 17.72 11.49 -0.69
N CYS A 13 17.62 12.81 -0.54
CA CYS A 13 16.47 13.66 -0.85
C CYS A 13 15.09 13.16 -0.31
N GLY A 14 14.94 13.09 1.02
CA GLY A 14 13.62 13.05 1.68
C GLY A 14 12.78 11.76 1.60
N ARG A 15 13.29 10.65 1.05
CA ARG A 15 12.60 9.34 1.07
C ARG A 15 13.37 8.29 1.88
N PHE A 16 12.66 7.55 2.73
CA PHE A 16 13.15 6.31 3.32
C PHE A 16 13.07 5.20 2.26
N TYR A 17 14.21 4.67 1.83
CA TYR A 17 14.27 3.42 1.09
C TYR A 17 15.01 2.40 1.94
N CYS A 18 14.28 1.39 2.41
CA CYS A 18 14.88 0.19 2.95
C CYS A 18 15.37 -0.63 1.75
N ASN A 19 16.68 -0.76 1.57
CA ASN A 19 17.20 -1.82 0.68
C ASN A 19 16.91 -3.15 1.38
N PRO A 20 16.09 -4.04 0.81
CA PRO A 20 15.88 -5.34 1.43
C PRO A 20 17.19 -6.14 1.39
N PRO A 21 17.49 -6.94 2.43
CA PRO A 21 18.51 -7.97 2.34
C PRO A 21 18.17 -8.91 1.17
N ARG A 22 19.19 -9.57 0.62
CA ARG A 22 19.11 -10.47 -0.55
C ARG A 22 18.36 -11.77 -0.24
N ASP A 23 17.13 -11.65 0.24
CA ASP A 23 16.12 -12.69 0.15
C ASP A 23 15.08 -12.24 -0.88
N ASN A 24 14.74 -13.12 -1.80
CA ASN A 24 13.95 -12.83 -2.99
C ASN A 24 12.44 -12.71 -2.69
N SER A 25 12.07 -12.42 -1.44
CA SER A 25 10.69 -12.38 -0.97
C SER A 25 10.07 -11.01 -1.25
N ARG A 26 9.59 -10.84 -2.48
CA ARG A 26 8.75 -9.70 -2.88
C ARG A 26 7.37 -9.80 -2.17
N LEU A 27 6.85 -8.68 -1.70
CA LEU A 27 5.67 -8.59 -0.82
C LEU A 27 4.35 -8.38 -1.60
N ARG A 28 3.27 -8.98 -1.10
CA ARG A 28 1.88 -8.69 -1.51
C ARG A 28 1.31 -7.65 -0.57
N VAL A 29 0.98 -6.47 -1.11
CA VAL A 29 0.62 -5.29 -0.32
C VAL A 29 -0.85 -4.93 -0.52
N LEU A 30 -1.55 -4.70 0.59
CA LEU A 30 -2.89 -4.13 0.61
C LEU A 30 -2.81 -2.68 1.12
N PHE A 31 -3.16 -1.71 0.29
CA PHE A 31 -3.06 -0.29 0.58
C PHE A 31 -4.42 0.29 0.98
N PHE A 32 -4.49 1.02 2.10
CA PHE A 32 -5.71 1.67 2.61
C PHE A 32 -5.54 3.19 2.56
N GLY A 33 -6.41 3.89 1.82
CA GLY A 33 -6.43 5.35 1.76
C GLY A 33 -7.69 5.89 1.10
N THR A 34 -7.99 7.18 1.26
CA THR A 34 -9.19 7.80 0.64
C THR A 34 -8.97 9.16 -0.01
N ASP A 35 -7.85 9.82 0.27
CA ASP A 35 -7.64 11.22 -0.06
C ASP A 35 -6.37 11.47 -0.91
N ASN A 36 -6.17 12.73 -1.33
CA ASN A 36 -5.00 13.11 -2.12
C ASN A 36 -3.67 12.96 -1.36
N PHE A 37 -3.70 12.98 -0.02
CA PHE A 37 -2.49 12.80 0.78
C PHE A 37 -1.91 11.39 0.66
N SER A 38 -2.78 10.38 0.50
CA SER A 38 -2.36 8.99 0.32
C SER A 38 -1.82 8.68 -1.09
N LEU A 39 -2.13 9.51 -2.09
CA LEU A 39 -1.82 9.24 -3.50
C LEU A 39 -0.31 9.18 -3.81
N PRO A 40 0.57 10.07 -3.29
CA PRO A 40 2.01 9.94 -3.48
C PRO A 40 2.57 8.62 -2.95
N SER A 41 2.05 8.13 -1.81
CA SER A 41 2.48 6.85 -1.24
C SER A 41 2.06 5.67 -2.11
N LEU A 42 0.83 5.70 -2.62
CA LEU A 42 0.34 4.68 -3.57
C LEU A 42 1.17 4.66 -4.86
N ARG A 43 1.55 5.83 -5.39
CA ARG A 43 2.42 5.94 -6.58
C ARG A 43 3.77 5.26 -6.37
N ILE A 44 4.40 5.48 -5.21
CA ILE A 44 5.69 4.85 -4.88
C ILE A 44 5.58 3.33 -4.87
N LEU A 45 4.51 2.79 -4.28
CA LEU A 45 4.27 1.35 -4.26
C LEU A 45 4.00 0.81 -5.67
N ASN A 46 3.25 1.53 -6.49
CA ASN A 46 2.99 1.15 -7.88
C ASN A 46 4.27 1.18 -8.74
N ASP A 47 5.13 2.18 -8.55
CA ASP A 47 6.44 2.24 -9.21
C ASP A 47 7.31 1.05 -8.80
N SER A 48 7.26 0.65 -7.52
CA SER A 48 7.95 -0.56 -7.05
C SER A 48 7.36 -1.84 -7.63
N LEU A 49 6.05 -1.90 -7.88
CA LEU A 49 5.39 -3.03 -8.55
C LEU A 49 5.89 -3.15 -9.99
N LYS A 50 5.84 -2.06 -10.76
CA LYS A 50 6.22 -2.01 -12.18
C LYS A 50 7.70 -2.26 -12.43
N SER A 51 8.57 -1.79 -11.54
CA SER A 51 10.01 -1.96 -11.65
C SER A 51 10.51 -3.36 -11.20
N ASN A 52 9.59 -4.28 -10.87
CA ASN A 52 9.92 -5.57 -10.26
C ASN A 52 10.79 -5.42 -8.99
N GLY A 53 10.53 -4.36 -8.21
CA GLY A 53 11.17 -4.10 -6.93
C GLY A 53 10.58 -4.97 -5.81
N THR A 54 10.42 -4.39 -4.63
CA THR A 54 10.01 -5.13 -3.43
C THR A 54 8.54 -5.60 -3.45
N VAL A 55 7.68 -5.03 -4.29
CA VAL A 55 6.24 -5.34 -4.34
C VAL A 55 5.92 -6.33 -5.47
N THR A 56 5.25 -7.44 -5.16
CA THR A 56 4.74 -8.45 -6.13
C THR A 56 3.32 -8.17 -6.56
N SER A 57 2.48 -7.77 -5.61
CA SER A 57 1.06 -7.46 -5.82
C SER A 57 0.71 -6.22 -5.01
N LEU A 58 -0.14 -5.37 -5.59
CA LEU A 58 -0.63 -4.16 -4.97
C LEU A 58 -2.13 -4.03 -5.22
N GLU A 59 -2.89 -4.00 -4.14
CA GLU A 59 -4.34 -3.82 -4.18
C GLU A 59 -4.73 -2.65 -3.28
N VAL A 60 -5.83 -1.98 -3.61
CA VAL A 60 -6.21 -0.71 -2.99
C VAL A 60 -7.59 -0.84 -2.35
N VAL A 61 -7.66 -0.59 -1.05
CA VAL A 61 -8.89 -0.44 -0.29
C VAL A 61 -9.19 1.04 -0.12
N THR A 62 -10.38 1.44 -0.53
CA THR A 62 -10.83 2.83 -0.42
C THR A 62 -12.34 2.90 -0.22
N SER A 63 -12.88 4.05 0.17
CA SER A 63 -14.34 4.23 0.27
C SER A 63 -14.91 4.84 -1.01
N PHE A 64 -15.90 4.18 -1.61
CA PHE A 64 -16.62 4.68 -2.78
C PHE A 64 -17.70 5.71 -2.47
N LYS A 65 -17.92 6.04 -1.20
CA LYS A 65 -18.88 7.07 -0.79
C LYS A 65 -18.47 8.48 -1.22
N ALA A 66 -17.18 8.72 -1.44
CA ALA A 66 -16.68 10.00 -1.92
C ALA A 66 -16.78 10.09 -3.46
N THR A 67 -17.63 10.98 -3.95
CA THR A 67 -17.88 11.21 -5.40
C THR A 67 -16.61 11.60 -6.19
N LYS A 68 -15.54 12.01 -5.50
CA LYS A 68 -14.25 12.40 -6.08
C LYS A 68 -13.09 11.70 -5.38
N ASN A 69 -13.08 10.37 -5.36
CA ASN A 69 -11.99 9.60 -4.79
C ASN A 69 -10.76 9.60 -5.74
N PRO A 70 -9.63 10.23 -5.36
CA PRO A 70 -8.46 10.32 -6.23
C PRO A 70 -7.73 8.98 -6.38
N LEU A 71 -7.82 8.08 -5.39
CA LEU A 71 -7.23 6.74 -5.48
C LEU A 71 -7.98 5.88 -6.48
N LYS A 72 -9.32 5.96 -6.50
CA LYS A 72 -10.13 5.22 -7.48
C LYS A 72 -9.70 5.56 -8.91
N ARG A 73 -9.64 6.86 -9.23
CA ARG A 73 -9.21 7.33 -10.55
C ARG A 73 -7.79 6.89 -10.91
N PHE A 74 -6.89 6.88 -9.93
CA PHE A 74 -5.51 6.43 -10.13
C PHE A 74 -5.43 4.92 -10.36
N ALA A 75 -6.08 4.13 -9.49
CA ALA A 75 -6.10 2.68 -9.58
C ALA A 75 -6.76 2.19 -10.88
N ASP A 76 -7.86 2.81 -11.32
CA ASP A 76 -8.48 2.52 -12.62
C ASP A 76 -7.51 2.78 -13.78
N GLY A 77 -6.77 3.90 -13.75
CA GLY A 77 -5.79 4.24 -14.79
C GLY A 77 -4.54 3.36 -14.80
N GLU A 78 -4.21 2.77 -13.66
CA GLU A 78 -3.06 1.89 -13.45
C GLU A 78 -3.42 0.40 -13.46
N ASN A 79 -4.70 0.08 -13.67
CA ASN A 79 -5.28 -1.25 -13.63
C ASN A 79 -4.99 -2.02 -12.32
N LEU A 80 -5.05 -1.31 -11.18
CA LEU A 80 -4.91 -1.89 -9.85
C LEU A 80 -6.27 -2.39 -9.34
N GLN A 81 -6.28 -3.52 -8.61
CA GLN A 81 -7.52 -4.00 -8.02
C GLN A 81 -7.99 -3.09 -6.89
N LEU A 82 -9.28 -2.76 -6.91
CA LEU A 82 -9.94 -1.88 -5.95
C LEU A 82 -10.95 -2.66 -5.11
N HIS A 83 -10.92 -2.40 -3.82
CA HIS A 83 -11.85 -2.93 -2.83
C HIS A 83 -12.60 -1.78 -2.16
N ASP A 84 -13.93 -1.91 -2.06
CA ASP A 84 -14.73 -0.94 -1.32
C ASP A 84 -14.65 -1.22 0.18
N TRP A 85 -14.46 -0.16 0.96
CA TRP A 85 -14.55 -0.24 2.41
C TRP A 85 -16.01 -0.07 2.86
N PRO A 86 -16.52 -0.93 3.78
CA PRO A 86 -15.83 -2.00 4.51
C PRO A 86 -15.71 -3.30 3.71
N LEU A 87 -14.64 -4.06 3.97
CA LEU A 87 -14.33 -5.33 3.29
C LEU A 87 -15.28 -6.49 3.63
N GLN A 88 -16.40 -6.25 4.32
CA GLN A 88 -17.33 -7.28 4.80
C GLN A 88 -17.96 -8.12 3.69
N HIS A 89 -18.07 -7.56 2.48
CA HIS A 89 -18.62 -8.26 1.31
C HIS A 89 -17.57 -9.11 0.59
N ILE A 90 -16.30 -8.92 0.88
CA ILE A 90 -15.19 -9.60 0.25
C ILE A 90 -14.72 -10.60 1.31
N GLY A 91 -15.10 -11.87 1.14
CA GLY A 91 -15.00 -12.89 2.18
C GLY A 91 -13.60 -13.03 2.82
N PRO A 92 -13.47 -13.85 3.88
CA PRO A 92 -12.25 -13.99 4.69
C PRO A 92 -10.98 -14.32 3.89
N GLU A 93 -11.13 -14.74 2.64
CA GLU A 93 -10.07 -14.93 1.65
C GLU A 93 -9.20 -13.69 1.48
N VAL A 94 -9.72 -12.46 1.39
CA VAL A 94 -8.88 -11.25 1.17
C VAL A 94 -7.80 -11.12 2.24
N HIS A 95 -8.12 -11.43 3.50
CA HIS A 95 -7.18 -11.31 4.61
C HIS A 95 -6.01 -12.31 4.56
N ARG A 96 -6.14 -13.43 3.81
CA ARG A 96 -5.13 -14.50 3.80
C ARG A 96 -4.05 -14.34 2.72
N HIS A 97 -4.19 -13.37 1.83
CA HIS A 97 -3.35 -13.27 0.63
C HIS A 97 -2.31 -12.15 0.66
N PHE A 98 -2.25 -11.34 1.73
CA PHE A 98 -1.31 -10.22 1.82
C PHE A 98 -0.29 -10.41 2.94
N ASP A 99 0.91 -9.90 2.69
CA ASP A 99 2.02 -9.92 3.65
C ASP A 99 2.06 -8.61 4.47
N LEU A 100 1.55 -7.51 3.92
CA LEU A 100 1.56 -6.20 4.55
C LEU A 100 0.30 -5.37 4.23
N GLY A 101 -0.29 -4.76 5.26
CA GLY A 101 -1.26 -3.68 5.14
C GLY A 101 -0.60 -2.32 5.32
N VAL A 102 -0.75 -1.41 4.36
CA VAL A 102 -0.24 -0.04 4.43
C VAL A 102 -1.40 0.93 4.57
N VAL A 103 -1.46 1.70 5.66
CA VAL A 103 -2.56 2.64 5.92
C VAL A 103 -2.06 4.07 5.84
N VAL A 104 -2.66 4.87 4.96
CA VAL A 104 -2.32 6.29 4.79
C VAL A 104 -3.61 7.09 4.63
N SER A 105 -3.90 7.97 5.59
CA SER A 105 -5.05 8.90 5.54
C SER A 105 -6.36 8.21 5.10
N PHE A 106 -6.64 7.07 5.74
CA PHE A 106 -7.79 6.24 5.37
C PHE A 106 -9.11 6.77 5.94
N GLY A 107 -9.08 7.34 7.15
CA GLY A 107 -10.26 7.92 7.80
C GLY A 107 -11.25 6.90 8.39
N HIS A 108 -10.90 5.61 8.38
CA HIS A 108 -11.69 4.54 8.99
C HIS A 108 -10.84 3.72 9.95
N LEU A 109 -11.50 3.15 10.96
CA LEU A 109 -10.90 2.16 11.85
C LEU A 109 -10.88 0.80 11.15
N ILE A 110 -9.74 0.13 11.21
CA ILE A 110 -9.62 -1.27 10.78
C ILE A 110 -9.94 -2.13 12.01
N PRO A 111 -10.94 -3.02 11.94
CA PRO A 111 -11.33 -3.84 13.07
C PRO A 111 -10.22 -4.84 13.45
N GLU A 112 -10.18 -5.21 14.72
CA GLU A 112 -9.41 -6.35 15.20
C GLU A 112 -10.00 -7.64 14.60
N ALA A 113 -9.13 -8.61 14.30
CA ALA A 113 -9.47 -9.89 13.70
C ALA A 113 -10.23 -10.82 14.66
#